data_AF-A0AAV8CEK0-F1
#
_entry.id   AF-A0AAV8CEK0-F1
#
_cell.length_a   1.000
_cell.length_b   1.000
_cell.length_c   1.000
_cell.angle_alpha   90.00
_cell.angle_beta   90.00
_cell.angle_gamma   90.00
#
_symmetry.space_group_name_H-M   'P 1'
#
loop_
_entity.id
_entity.type
_entity.pdbx_description
1 polymer ?
#
loop_
_entity_poly.entity_id
_entity_poly.type
_entity_poly.pdbx_seq_one_letter_code
_entity_poly.pdbx_strand_id
1 'polypeptide(L)'
;MITKSDCYYAPALFLYPEFENELRELFPAKESMFHHLGRYLFQPANPVWKMIERFYQTYLINADEKIGLQIRVVPYEPPPFEKVYGRIIECSEKEKLLPEVGTPNFNDSESNPTKRTAIVVFSLFSEYYEKIKSTYYENSTVTGELVAVFQPTHEVLQNSFAQFHNQKALAEMYLLSYCDKIAITAMSTFGYIAHGLAGLQPWILRTLFWQIPKPGPVCVRSMSVEPCLHSPPFLECKPNTTVDPAEVVPYLRSCEDFDTGIKLFD
;
A
#
# COMPACT_ATOMS: atom_id res chain seq x y z
N MET A 1 -10.23 28.76 12.88
CA MET A 1 -9.55 28.43 11.59
C MET A 1 -10.47 27.51 10.81
N ILE A 2 -10.63 27.72 9.49
CA ILE A 2 -11.34 26.81 8.58
C ILE A 2 -10.31 26.33 7.57
N THR A 3 -10.17 25.02 7.40
CA THR A 3 -9.14 24.41 6.55
C THR A 3 -9.79 23.52 5.49
N LYS A 4 -9.33 23.63 4.24
CA LYS A 4 -9.65 22.73 3.13
C LYS A 4 -8.34 22.20 2.58
N SER A 5 -8.13 20.90 2.70
CA SER A 5 -6.93 20.22 2.21
C SER A 5 -7.27 18.78 1.85
N ASP A 6 -6.59 18.26 0.84
CA ASP A 6 -6.59 16.86 0.39
C ASP A 6 -5.21 16.20 0.59
N CYS A 7 -4.28 16.89 1.25
CA CYS A 7 -2.90 16.46 1.43
C CYS A 7 -2.63 15.94 2.84
N TYR A 8 -1.75 14.94 2.96
CA TYR A 8 -1.17 14.55 4.25
C TYR A 8 -0.03 15.51 4.62
N TYR A 9 -0.35 16.72 5.08
CA TYR A 9 0.65 17.77 5.36
C TYR A 9 1.40 17.59 6.69
N ALA A 10 1.22 16.47 7.39
CA ALA A 10 1.86 16.22 8.68
C ALA A 10 3.40 16.21 8.63
N PRO A 11 4.07 15.65 7.60
CA PRO A 11 5.52 15.75 7.44
C PRO A 11 6.00 17.20 7.36
N ALA A 12 5.21 18.13 6.81
CA ALA A 12 5.60 19.52 6.72
C ALA A 12 5.63 20.22 8.10
N LEU A 13 4.91 19.73 9.11
CA LEU A 13 4.93 20.30 10.46
C LEU A 13 6.33 20.24 11.08
N PHE A 14 7.11 19.24 10.70
CA PHE A 14 8.49 19.04 11.15
C PHE A 14 9.50 20.04 10.55
N LEU A 15 9.09 20.84 9.57
CA LEU A 15 9.91 21.92 9.00
C LEU A 15 9.81 23.21 9.81
N TYR A 16 8.87 23.30 10.75
CA TYR A 16 8.63 24.49 11.56
C TYR A 16 9.26 24.33 12.95
N PRO A 17 10.29 25.13 13.29
CA PRO A 17 10.99 25.03 14.58
C PRO A 17 10.07 25.18 15.79
N GLU A 18 8.97 25.91 15.66
CA GLU A 18 7.98 26.11 16.73
C GLU A 18 7.32 24.81 17.20
N PHE A 19 7.26 23.78 16.35
CA PHE A 19 6.66 22.49 16.66
C PHE A 19 7.68 21.41 17.05
N GLU A 20 8.98 21.67 16.91
CA GLU A 20 10.02 20.64 17.00
C GLU A 20 10.01 19.90 18.34
N ASN A 21 9.97 20.65 19.46
CA ASN A 21 10.01 20.04 20.80
C ASN A 21 8.79 19.15 21.06
N GLU A 22 7.59 19.64 20.75
CA GLU A 22 6.35 18.91 20.96
C GLU A 22 6.29 17.66 20.07
N LEU A 23 6.63 17.79 18.79
CA LEU A 23 6.63 16.65 17.86
C LEU A 23 7.66 15.59 18.24
N ARG A 24 8.82 15.99 18.78
CA ARG A 24 9.84 15.07 19.26
C ARG A 24 9.37 14.28 20.49
N GLU A 25 8.61 14.89 21.38
CA GLU A 25 8.05 14.25 22.58
C GLU A 25 6.87 13.33 22.23
N LEU A 26 5.95 13.78 21.37
CA LEU A 26 4.80 13.00 20.95
C LEU A 26 5.17 11.80 20.08
N PHE A 27 6.17 11.96 19.20
CA PHE A 27 6.60 10.93 18.25
C PHE A 27 8.11 10.69 18.38
N PRO A 28 8.56 9.91 19.39
CA PRO A 28 9.96 9.53 19.53
C PRO A 28 10.48 8.83 18.27
N ALA A 29 9.71 7.88 17.73
CA ALA A 29 9.87 7.34 16.39
C ALA A 29 9.19 8.28 15.38
N LYS A 30 9.95 9.02 14.57
CA LYS A 30 9.42 10.07 13.68
C LYS A 30 8.52 9.48 12.61
N GLU A 31 8.77 8.24 12.24
CA GLU A 31 8.01 7.53 11.23
C GLU A 31 6.72 6.84 11.71
N SER A 32 6.15 7.27 12.85
CA SER A 32 5.00 6.61 13.47
C SER A 32 3.75 7.49 13.58
N MET A 33 3.80 8.71 13.05
CA MET A 33 2.77 9.73 13.25
C MET A 33 1.39 9.28 12.74
N PHE A 34 1.28 8.92 11.46
CA PHE A 34 0.02 8.43 10.90
C PHE A 34 -0.38 7.09 11.52
N HIS A 35 0.57 6.20 11.83
CA HIS A 35 0.25 4.92 12.46
C HIS A 35 -0.49 5.11 13.78
N HIS A 36 0.02 5.97 14.66
CA HIS A 36 -0.61 6.25 15.95
C HIS A 36 -1.89 7.06 15.82
N LEU A 37 -1.86 8.18 15.11
CA LEU A 37 -3.02 9.06 14.99
C LEU A 37 -4.15 8.44 14.17
N GLY A 38 -3.82 7.71 13.10
CA GLY A 38 -4.79 7.03 12.26
C GLY A 38 -5.58 5.98 13.04
N ARG A 39 -4.90 5.16 13.85
CA ARG A 39 -5.56 4.16 14.72
C ARG A 39 -6.37 4.78 15.85
N TYR A 40 -5.96 5.94 16.35
CA TYR A 40 -6.70 6.67 17.38
C TYR A 40 -7.98 7.30 16.82
N LEU A 41 -7.88 7.98 15.68
CA LEU A 41 -8.97 8.80 15.12
C LEU A 41 -9.97 7.97 14.31
N PHE A 42 -9.50 7.03 13.51
CA PHE A 42 -10.34 6.29 12.58
C PHE A 42 -10.78 4.98 13.21
N GLN A 43 -12.06 4.93 13.58
CA GLN A 43 -12.73 3.73 14.03
C GLN A 43 -13.94 3.49 13.12
N PRO A 44 -13.98 2.37 12.36
CA PRO A 44 -15.03 2.15 11.39
C PRO A 44 -16.38 1.96 12.09
N ALA A 45 -17.42 2.62 11.59
CA ALA A 45 -18.77 2.41 12.10
C ALA A 45 -19.25 0.97 11.85
N ASN A 46 -20.22 0.52 12.65
CA ASN A 46 -20.76 -0.84 12.62
C ASN A 46 -21.07 -1.39 11.21
N PRO A 47 -21.67 -0.63 10.26
CA PRO A 47 -21.91 -1.15 8.91
C PRO A 47 -20.63 -1.55 8.18
N VAL A 48 -19.56 -0.76 8.30
CA VAL A 48 -18.26 -1.02 7.69
C VAL A 48 -17.55 -2.14 8.44
N TRP A 49 -17.55 -2.09 9.78
CA TRP A 49 -16.95 -3.15 10.60
C TRP A 49 -17.51 -4.53 10.29
N LYS A 50 -18.83 -4.64 10.11
CA LYS A 50 -19.47 -5.91 9.71
C LYS A 50 -19.05 -6.39 8.33
N MET A 51 -18.70 -5.51 7.39
CA MET A 51 -18.15 -5.91 6.09
C MET A 51 -16.75 -6.51 6.26
N ILE A 52 -15.91 -5.82 7.03
CA ILE A 52 -14.54 -6.24 7.36
C ILE A 52 -14.58 -7.61 8.06
N GLU A 53 -15.36 -7.73 9.13
CA GLU A 53 -15.47 -8.95 9.94
C GLU A 53 -15.91 -10.14 9.10
N ARG A 54 -17.01 -10.00 8.32
CA ARG A 54 -17.50 -11.10 7.48
C ARG A 54 -16.46 -11.58 6.47
N PHE A 55 -15.79 -10.64 5.80
CA PHE A 55 -14.78 -11.01 4.81
C PHE A 55 -13.58 -11.69 5.48
N TYR A 56 -13.07 -11.11 6.57
CA TYR A 56 -11.93 -11.66 7.30
C TYR A 56 -12.22 -13.06 7.83
N GLN A 57 -13.35 -13.25 8.51
CA GLN A 57 -13.75 -14.56 9.06
C GLN A 57 -14.00 -15.61 7.98
N THR A 58 -14.52 -15.22 6.82
CA THR A 58 -14.85 -16.18 5.76
C THR A 58 -13.62 -16.57 4.95
N TYR A 59 -12.74 -15.62 4.62
CA TYR A 59 -11.71 -15.81 3.60
C TYR A 59 -10.28 -15.76 4.15
N LEU A 60 -10.03 -15.10 5.28
CA LEU A 60 -8.66 -14.81 5.74
C LEU A 60 -8.27 -15.50 7.05
N ILE A 61 -9.22 -15.82 7.93
CA ILE A 61 -8.95 -16.29 9.30
C ILE A 61 -8.15 -17.60 9.35
N ASN A 62 -8.28 -18.45 8.33
CA ASN A 62 -7.64 -19.77 8.28
C ASN A 62 -6.33 -19.79 7.45
N ALA A 63 -5.87 -18.61 7.01
CA ALA A 63 -4.61 -18.48 6.27
C ALA A 63 -3.45 -18.24 7.24
N ASP A 64 -2.37 -18.99 7.05
CA ASP A 64 -1.12 -18.84 7.80
C ASP A 64 -0.36 -17.56 7.36
N GLU A 65 -0.51 -17.16 6.10
CA GLU A 65 -0.01 -15.89 5.56
C GLU A 65 -1.05 -15.19 4.69
N LYS A 66 -1.14 -13.87 4.82
CA LYS A 66 -2.07 -12.99 4.12
C LYS A 66 -1.26 -11.96 3.34
N ILE A 67 -1.40 -11.96 2.02
CA ILE A 67 -0.70 -11.04 1.13
C ILE A 67 -1.73 -10.11 0.50
N GLY A 68 -1.62 -8.81 0.78
CA GLY A 68 -2.49 -7.78 0.23
C GLY A 68 -1.85 -7.11 -0.98
N LEU A 69 -2.56 -7.12 -2.11
CA LEU A 69 -2.15 -6.46 -3.35
C LEU A 69 -3.11 -5.30 -3.64
N GLN A 70 -2.65 -4.08 -3.43
CA GLN A 70 -3.38 -2.87 -3.74
C GLN A 70 -2.97 -2.33 -5.11
N ILE A 71 -3.92 -2.36 -6.04
CA ILE A 71 -3.68 -2.05 -7.44
C ILE A 71 -4.52 -0.83 -7.81
N ARG A 72 -3.85 0.31 -8.05
CA ARG A 72 -4.48 1.55 -8.49
C ARG A 72 -3.99 1.92 -9.89
N VAL A 73 -4.88 1.83 -10.87
CA VAL A 73 -4.62 2.33 -12.23
C VAL A 73 -5.18 3.75 -12.34
N VAL A 74 -4.37 4.74 -12.68
CA VAL A 74 -4.80 6.14 -12.80
C VAL A 74 -5.62 6.33 -14.08
N PRO A 75 -6.78 7.01 -14.04
CA PRO A 75 -7.75 6.99 -15.14
C PRO A 75 -7.42 7.88 -16.33
N TYR A 76 -6.52 8.85 -16.21
CA TYR A 76 -6.26 9.83 -17.29
C TYR A 76 -5.57 9.18 -18.49
N GLU A 77 -4.61 8.28 -18.24
CA GLU A 77 -3.92 7.46 -19.24
C GLU A 77 -3.60 6.10 -18.62
N PRO A 78 -4.60 5.20 -18.51
CA PRO A 78 -4.39 3.94 -17.84
C PRO A 78 -3.35 3.11 -18.61
N PRO A 79 -2.24 2.67 -17.98
CA PRO A 79 -1.35 1.71 -18.61
C PRO A 79 -2.12 0.44 -18.99
N PRO A 80 -1.74 -0.25 -20.08
CA PRO A 80 -2.31 -1.55 -20.42
C PRO A 80 -2.20 -2.54 -19.25
N PHE A 81 -3.20 -3.41 -19.12
CA PHE A 81 -3.24 -4.47 -18.11
C PHE A 81 -1.91 -5.22 -18.00
N GLU A 82 -1.38 -5.70 -19.13
CA GLU A 82 -0.13 -6.46 -19.18
C GLU A 82 1.08 -5.72 -18.59
N LYS A 83 1.14 -4.38 -18.72
CA LYS A 83 2.24 -3.60 -18.14
C LYS A 83 2.16 -3.57 -16.61
N VAL A 84 0.95 -3.43 -16.06
CA VAL A 84 0.75 -3.41 -14.60
C VAL A 84 0.91 -4.81 -14.02
N TYR A 85 0.29 -5.81 -14.66
CA TYR A 85 0.39 -7.20 -14.25
C TYR A 85 1.84 -7.71 -14.30
N GLY A 86 2.57 -7.43 -15.39
CA GLY A 86 3.99 -7.79 -15.52
C GLY A 86 4.84 -7.22 -14.39
N ARG A 87 4.58 -5.98 -13.94
CA ARG A 87 5.28 -5.39 -12.79
C ARG A 87 4.99 -6.08 -11.46
N ILE A 88 3.75 -6.54 -11.26
CA ILE A 88 3.38 -7.32 -10.07
C ILE A 88 4.18 -8.62 -10.05
N ILE A 89 4.23 -9.33 -11.18
CA ILE A 89 4.95 -10.59 -11.30
C ILE A 89 6.46 -10.38 -11.14
N GLU A 90 7.05 -9.42 -11.83
CA GLU A 90 8.49 -9.13 -11.73
C GLU A 90 8.89 -8.72 -10.29
N CYS A 91 8.07 -7.90 -9.63
CA CYS A 91 8.28 -7.56 -8.21
C CYS A 91 8.21 -8.83 -7.34
N SER A 92 7.25 -9.70 -7.61
CA SER A 92 7.06 -10.94 -6.87
C SER A 92 8.21 -11.92 -7.02
N GLU A 93 8.69 -12.15 -8.24
CA GLU A 93 9.80 -13.05 -8.53
C GLU A 93 11.09 -12.60 -7.82
N LYS A 94 11.34 -11.29 -7.84
CA LYS A 94 12.53 -10.70 -7.26
C LYS A 94 12.48 -10.64 -5.73
N GLU A 95 11.37 -10.18 -5.16
CA GLU A 95 11.24 -9.86 -3.74
C GLU A 95 10.49 -10.94 -2.94
N LYS A 96 10.14 -12.06 -3.58
CA LYS A 96 9.39 -13.19 -3.00
C LYS A 96 8.08 -12.73 -2.35
N LEU A 97 7.38 -11.83 -3.06
CA LEU A 97 6.11 -11.27 -2.59
C LEU A 97 5.01 -12.32 -2.61
N LEU A 98 4.86 -13.04 -3.73
CA LEU A 98 3.89 -14.11 -3.91
C LEU A 98 4.59 -15.48 -4.02
N PRO A 99 3.90 -16.57 -3.68
CA PRO A 99 4.42 -17.93 -3.84
C PRO A 99 4.84 -18.24 -5.29
N GLU A 100 6.01 -18.84 -5.46
CA GLU A 100 6.50 -19.22 -6.78
C GLU A 100 5.69 -20.39 -7.34
N VAL A 101 5.29 -20.28 -8.60
CA VAL A 101 4.65 -21.36 -9.36
C VAL A 101 5.69 -22.18 -10.11
N GLY A 102 5.51 -23.50 -10.14
CA GLY A 102 6.44 -24.40 -10.80
C GLY A 102 6.18 -25.87 -10.46
N THR A 103 7.08 -26.75 -10.92
CA THR A 103 7.04 -28.15 -10.52
C THR A 103 7.39 -28.28 -9.04
N PRO A 104 6.53 -28.91 -8.22
CA PRO A 104 6.85 -29.13 -6.83
C PRO A 104 8.15 -29.94 -6.72
N ASN A 105 9.04 -29.53 -5.81
CA ASN A 105 10.22 -30.34 -5.50
C ASN A 105 9.79 -31.56 -4.69
N PHE A 106 9.37 -32.64 -5.37
CA PHE A 106 8.87 -33.89 -4.78
C PHE A 106 9.93 -34.74 -4.04
N ASN A 107 11.05 -34.17 -3.61
CA ASN A 107 12.02 -34.91 -2.80
C ASN A 107 11.54 -35.15 -1.35
N ASP A 108 10.47 -34.48 -0.91
CA ASP A 108 9.80 -34.74 0.36
C ASP A 108 8.41 -35.36 0.11
N SER A 109 8.39 -36.66 -0.19
CA SER A 109 7.18 -37.44 -0.49
C SER A 109 6.24 -37.67 0.72
N GLU A 110 6.29 -36.84 1.77
CA GLU A 110 5.51 -37.07 3.00
C GLU A 110 5.13 -35.81 3.80
N SER A 111 5.37 -34.58 3.32
CA SER A 111 4.94 -33.39 4.06
C SER A 111 3.53 -32.96 3.67
N ASN A 112 2.60 -32.97 4.63
CA ASN A 112 1.33 -32.23 4.57
C ASN A 112 1.54 -30.83 3.97
N PRO A 113 0.56 -30.22 3.27
CA PRO A 113 0.68 -28.84 2.82
C PRO A 113 1.07 -27.97 4.02
N THR A 114 2.29 -27.43 3.97
CA THR A 114 2.96 -26.86 5.15
C THR A 114 2.46 -25.47 5.49
N LYS A 115 1.77 -24.81 4.56
CA LYS A 115 1.31 -23.42 4.68
C LYS A 115 0.10 -23.14 3.79
N ARG A 116 -0.86 -22.37 4.31
CA ARG A 116 -2.00 -21.81 3.58
C ARG A 116 -1.80 -20.30 3.42
N THR A 117 -1.76 -19.85 2.18
CA THR A 117 -1.53 -18.45 1.84
C THR A 117 -2.79 -17.87 1.19
N ALA A 118 -3.29 -16.76 1.73
CA ALA A 118 -4.39 -15.99 1.16
C ALA A 118 -3.86 -14.73 0.47
N ILE A 119 -4.07 -14.61 -0.83
CA ILE A 119 -3.78 -13.40 -1.59
C ILE A 119 -5.07 -12.60 -1.75
N VAL A 120 -5.07 -11.33 -1.35
CA VAL A 120 -6.24 -10.45 -1.47
C VAL A 120 -5.92 -9.30 -2.40
N VAL A 121 -6.68 -9.19 -3.49
CA VAL A 121 -6.53 -8.16 -4.51
C VAL A 121 -7.53 -7.04 -4.25
N PHE A 122 -7.03 -5.83 -4.11
CA PHE A 122 -7.82 -4.60 -3.92
C PHE A 122 -7.64 -3.71 -5.15
N SER A 123 -8.66 -3.71 -6.02
CA SER A 123 -8.64 -3.01 -7.31
C SER A 123 -10.06 -2.70 -7.76
N LEU A 124 -10.22 -1.60 -8.52
CA LEU A 124 -11.46 -1.33 -9.25
C LEU A 124 -11.76 -2.39 -10.31
N PHE A 125 -10.71 -3.05 -10.81
CA PHE A 125 -10.71 -3.93 -11.96
C PHE A 125 -10.52 -5.38 -11.53
N SER A 126 -11.38 -6.29 -12.00
CA SER A 126 -11.33 -7.71 -11.63
C SER A 126 -10.30 -8.50 -12.43
N GLU A 127 -9.80 -7.97 -13.54
CA GLU A 127 -8.86 -8.66 -14.42
C GLU A 127 -7.59 -9.12 -13.69
N TYR A 128 -7.10 -8.33 -12.72
CA TYR A 128 -5.93 -8.69 -11.92
C TYR A 128 -6.19 -9.89 -11.01
N TYR A 129 -7.35 -9.90 -10.35
CA TYR A 129 -7.77 -11.02 -9.51
C TYR A 129 -7.96 -12.29 -10.33
N GLU A 130 -8.69 -12.21 -11.44
CA GLU A 130 -8.96 -13.38 -12.28
C GLU A 130 -7.66 -13.98 -12.82
N LYS A 131 -6.70 -13.15 -13.25
CA LYS A 131 -5.43 -13.62 -13.77
C LYS A 131 -4.55 -14.28 -12.71
N ILE A 132 -4.43 -13.68 -11.52
CA ILE A 132 -3.65 -14.26 -10.41
C ILE A 132 -4.30 -15.56 -9.94
N LYS A 133 -5.63 -15.59 -9.81
CA LYS A 133 -6.39 -16.78 -9.43
C LYS A 133 -6.20 -17.92 -10.43
N SER A 134 -6.36 -17.65 -11.74
CA SER A 134 -6.14 -18.65 -12.79
C SER A 134 -4.72 -19.22 -12.73
N THR A 135 -3.72 -18.37 -12.48
CA THR A 135 -2.31 -18.81 -12.35
C THR A 135 -2.12 -19.86 -11.25
N TYR A 136 -2.67 -19.64 -10.04
CA TYR A 136 -2.57 -20.60 -8.93
C TYR A 136 -3.55 -21.78 -9.03
N TYR A 137 -4.61 -21.65 -9.84
CA TYR A 137 -5.52 -22.76 -10.12
C TYR A 137 -4.92 -23.74 -11.13
N GLU A 138 -4.20 -23.24 -12.12
CA GLU A 138 -3.63 -24.02 -13.23
C GLU A 138 -2.25 -24.60 -12.90
N ASN A 139 -1.55 -24.04 -11.91
CA ASN A 139 -0.17 -24.42 -11.58
C ASN A 139 -0.01 -24.74 -10.10
N SER A 140 0.89 -25.68 -9.79
CA SER A 140 1.33 -25.93 -8.42
C SER A 140 2.36 -24.90 -7.97
N THR A 141 2.47 -24.70 -6.65
CA THR A 141 3.54 -23.92 -6.05
C THR A 141 4.81 -24.76 -5.92
N VAL A 142 5.98 -24.14 -6.05
CA VAL A 142 7.28 -24.81 -5.89
C VAL A 142 7.44 -25.37 -4.47
N THR A 143 6.92 -24.64 -3.48
CA THR A 143 6.95 -24.97 -2.05
C THR A 143 5.85 -25.96 -1.63
N GLY A 144 4.88 -26.25 -2.50
CA GLY A 144 3.70 -27.06 -2.16
C GLY A 144 2.68 -26.36 -1.25
N GLU A 145 2.84 -25.05 -1.00
CA GLU A 145 1.86 -24.27 -0.23
C GLU A 145 0.52 -24.11 -0.95
N LEU A 146 -0.57 -24.08 -0.19
CA LEU A 146 -1.92 -23.91 -0.72
C LEU A 146 -2.24 -22.43 -0.85
N VAL A 147 -2.53 -21.97 -2.06
CA VAL A 147 -2.81 -20.56 -2.34
C VAL A 147 -4.28 -20.38 -2.69
N ALA A 148 -4.94 -19.47 -1.97
CA ALA A 148 -6.27 -18.99 -2.30
C ALA A 148 -6.23 -17.50 -2.63
N VAL A 149 -6.91 -17.09 -3.70
CA VAL A 149 -6.92 -15.71 -4.17
C VAL A 149 -8.33 -15.15 -4.04
N PHE A 150 -8.45 -13.92 -3.53
CA PHE A 150 -9.73 -13.26 -3.28
C PHE A 150 -9.72 -11.80 -3.74
N GLN A 151 -10.91 -11.28 -4.06
CA GLN A 151 -11.15 -9.85 -4.30
C GLN A 151 -12.46 -9.45 -3.63
N PRO A 152 -12.48 -8.49 -2.68
CA PRO A 152 -13.70 -8.08 -2.00
C PRO A 152 -14.71 -7.39 -2.93
N THR A 153 -14.27 -6.42 -3.72
CA THR A 153 -15.10 -5.71 -4.69
C THR A 153 -14.34 -5.37 -5.98
N HIS A 154 -15.09 -4.98 -7.02
CA HIS A 154 -14.58 -4.56 -8.33
C HIS A 154 -15.48 -3.44 -8.88
N GLU A 155 -15.46 -2.28 -8.22
CA GLU A 155 -16.44 -1.20 -8.46
C GLU A 155 -16.31 -0.52 -9.83
N VAL A 156 -15.27 -0.83 -10.63
CA VAL A 156 -14.94 -0.31 -11.96
C VAL A 156 -14.61 1.19 -11.98
N LEU A 157 -15.47 2.02 -11.38
CA LEU A 157 -15.35 3.47 -11.32
C LEU A 157 -15.35 3.97 -9.87
N GLN A 158 -14.56 5.00 -9.62
CA GLN A 158 -14.55 5.69 -8.35
C GLN A 158 -15.80 6.59 -8.23
N ASN A 159 -16.57 6.41 -7.16
CA ASN A 159 -17.78 7.19 -6.90
C ASN A 159 -17.78 7.78 -5.48
N SER A 160 -16.97 8.83 -5.28
CA SER A 160 -16.75 9.45 -3.96
C SER A 160 -18.00 10.09 -3.32
N PHE A 161 -19.06 10.33 -4.11
CA PHE A 161 -20.32 10.88 -3.59
C PHE A 161 -21.30 9.80 -3.12
N ALA A 162 -21.04 8.53 -3.44
CA ALA A 162 -21.88 7.42 -3.01
C ALA A 162 -21.41 6.87 -1.65
N GLN A 163 -22.23 7.05 -0.62
CA GLN A 163 -21.91 6.61 0.74
C GLN A 163 -21.54 5.12 0.81
N PHE A 164 -22.31 4.25 0.16
CA PHE A 164 -22.07 2.81 0.19
C PHE A 164 -20.77 2.41 -0.53
N HIS A 165 -20.41 3.13 -1.61
CA HIS A 165 -19.13 2.96 -2.30
C HIS A 165 -17.96 3.30 -1.36
N ASN A 166 -18.06 4.42 -0.64
CA ASN A 166 -17.04 4.82 0.34
C ASN A 166 -16.95 3.85 1.53
N GLN A 167 -18.06 3.27 1.96
CA GLN A 167 -18.07 2.24 3.02
C GLN A 167 -17.31 0.98 2.59
N LYS A 168 -17.50 0.53 1.34
CA LYS A 168 -16.72 -0.59 0.77
C LYS A 168 -15.24 -0.25 0.67
N ALA A 169 -14.90 0.92 0.13
CA ALA A 169 -13.51 1.36 0.03
C ALA A 169 -12.83 1.42 1.40
N LEU A 170 -13.52 1.93 2.43
CA LEU A 170 -13.00 1.94 3.79
C LEU A 170 -12.83 0.52 4.34
N ALA A 171 -13.80 -0.39 4.11
CA ALA A 171 -13.67 -1.78 4.52
C ALA A 171 -12.45 -2.46 3.87
N GLU A 172 -12.20 -2.19 2.60
CA GLU A 172 -11.05 -2.71 1.87
C GLU A 172 -9.71 -2.16 2.39
N MET A 173 -9.62 -0.87 2.73
CA MET A 173 -8.40 -0.30 3.36
C MET A 173 -8.07 -1.02 4.67
N TYR A 174 -9.08 -1.34 5.49
CA TYR A 174 -8.90 -2.10 6.73
C TYR A 174 -8.56 -3.57 6.49
N LEU A 175 -9.19 -4.22 5.50
CA LEU A 175 -8.84 -5.60 5.15
C LEU A 175 -7.40 -5.71 4.67
N LEU A 176 -6.93 -4.73 3.89
CA LEU A 176 -5.54 -4.64 3.47
C LEU A 176 -4.61 -4.42 4.67
N SER A 177 -5.01 -3.63 5.66
CA SER A 177 -4.20 -3.40 6.87
C SER A 177 -4.11 -4.62 7.80
N TYR A 178 -4.90 -5.67 7.57
CA TYR A 178 -4.79 -6.97 8.26
C TYR A 178 -3.97 -8.02 7.50
N CYS A 179 -3.33 -7.64 6.39
CA CYS A 179 -2.41 -8.52 5.67
C CYS A 179 -1.00 -8.48 6.31
N ASP A 180 -0.29 -9.60 6.27
CA ASP A 180 1.07 -9.72 6.82
C ASP A 180 2.12 -9.10 5.88
N LYS A 181 1.86 -9.17 4.57
CA LYS A 181 2.64 -8.51 3.51
C LYS A 181 1.72 -7.64 2.68
N ILE A 182 2.18 -6.44 2.34
CA ILE A 182 1.42 -5.48 1.55
C ILE A 182 2.28 -5.04 0.36
N ALA A 183 1.69 -5.06 -0.83
CA ALA A 183 2.19 -4.31 -1.97
C ALA A 183 1.15 -3.26 -2.40
N ILE A 184 1.60 -2.04 -2.67
CA ILE A 184 0.76 -0.92 -3.09
C ILE A 184 1.21 -0.37 -4.42
N THR A 185 0.30 0.29 -5.13
CA THR A 185 0.68 1.08 -6.30
C THR A 185 1.13 2.47 -5.87
N ALA A 186 2.25 2.91 -6.44
CA ALA A 186 2.81 4.25 -6.25
C ALA A 186 1.76 5.38 -6.35
N MET A 187 1.88 6.37 -5.46
CA MET A 187 0.97 7.52 -5.27
C MET A 187 -0.45 7.19 -4.79
N SER A 188 -0.77 5.92 -4.50
CA SER A 188 -2.11 5.58 -4.04
C SER A 188 -2.27 5.90 -2.55
N THR A 189 -2.99 6.99 -2.24
CA THR A 189 -3.35 7.31 -0.86
C THR A 189 -4.20 6.23 -0.19
N PHE A 190 -4.96 5.45 -0.97
CA PHE A 190 -5.64 4.23 -0.49
C PHE A 190 -4.64 3.25 0.14
N GLY A 191 -3.52 3.00 -0.55
CA GLY A 191 -2.43 2.18 -0.05
C GLY A 191 -1.79 2.78 1.20
N TYR A 192 -1.58 4.10 1.21
CA TYR A 192 -1.01 4.81 2.36
C TYR A 192 -1.82 4.65 3.65
N ILE A 193 -3.14 4.80 3.56
CA ILE A 193 -4.03 4.58 4.71
C ILE A 193 -3.86 3.14 5.22
N ALA A 194 -3.89 2.15 4.34
CA ALA A 194 -3.86 0.76 4.75
C ALA A 194 -2.53 0.35 5.41
N HIS A 195 -1.39 0.64 4.78
CA HIS A 195 -0.10 0.24 5.36
C HIS A 195 0.25 1.07 6.59
N GLY A 196 -0.18 2.33 6.66
CA GLY A 196 -0.03 3.17 7.83
C GLY A 196 -0.84 2.66 9.02
N LEU A 197 -2.10 2.25 8.81
CA LEU A 197 -2.91 1.59 9.84
C LEU A 197 -2.29 0.26 10.30
N ALA A 198 -1.71 -0.50 9.36
CA ALA A 198 -1.02 -1.76 9.66
C ALA A 198 0.27 -1.57 10.45
N GLY A 199 0.93 -0.40 10.31
CA GLY A 199 2.30 -0.21 10.80
C GLY A 199 3.29 -1.07 10.02
N LEU A 200 3.05 -1.25 8.72
CA LEU A 200 3.90 -2.06 7.84
C LEU A 200 4.53 -1.19 6.76
N GLN A 201 5.80 -1.43 6.48
CA GLN A 201 6.47 -0.90 5.29
C GLN A 201 6.03 -1.72 4.07
N PRO A 202 5.27 -1.17 3.11
CA PRO A 202 4.83 -1.93 1.95
C PRO A 202 5.94 -2.11 0.90
N TRP A 203 5.73 -3.04 -0.02
CA TRP A 203 6.38 -3.02 -1.33
C TRP A 203 5.63 -2.04 -2.24
N ILE A 204 6.32 -1.04 -2.76
CA ILE A 204 5.71 -0.03 -3.62
C ILE A 204 5.99 -0.41 -5.08
N LEU A 205 4.95 -0.80 -5.80
CA LEU A 205 4.97 -0.95 -7.25
C LEU A 205 5.13 0.46 -7.83
N ARG A 206 6.33 0.76 -8.35
CA ARG A 206 6.60 2.08 -8.91
C ARG A 206 5.65 2.30 -10.08
N THR A 207 5.23 3.54 -10.25
CA THR A 207 4.21 3.85 -11.25
C THR A 207 4.80 3.89 -12.67
N LEU A 208 3.91 3.81 -13.66
CA LEU A 208 4.14 4.19 -15.05
C LEU A 208 3.35 5.48 -15.33
N PHE A 209 3.48 6.50 -14.48
CA PHE A 209 2.92 7.81 -14.82
C PHE A 209 3.50 8.27 -16.15
N TRP A 210 2.64 8.72 -17.05
CA TRP A 210 2.98 9.07 -18.45
C TRP A 210 3.51 7.90 -19.29
N GLN A 211 3.36 6.66 -18.82
CA GLN A 211 3.88 5.44 -19.43
C GLN A 211 5.40 5.41 -19.66
N ILE A 212 6.15 6.32 -19.01
CA ILE A 212 7.60 6.37 -19.12
C ILE A 212 8.20 5.44 -18.07
N PRO A 213 8.94 4.38 -18.46
CA PRO A 213 9.67 3.56 -17.52
C PRO A 213 10.70 4.43 -16.80
N LYS A 214 10.53 4.62 -15.48
CA LYS A 214 11.59 5.22 -14.67
C LYS A 214 12.73 4.21 -14.49
N PRO A 215 14.00 4.64 -14.57
CA PRO A 215 15.13 3.78 -14.27
C PRO A 215 15.04 3.22 -12.84
N GLY A 216 15.64 2.05 -12.61
CA GLY A 216 15.64 1.34 -11.34
C GLY A 216 14.67 0.15 -11.29
N PRO A 217 14.50 -0.47 -10.12
CA PRO A 217 13.66 -1.67 -9.97
C PRO A 217 12.17 -1.34 -10.16
N VAL A 218 11.37 -2.34 -10.53
CA VAL A 218 9.91 -2.22 -10.70
C VAL A 218 9.16 -1.95 -9.40
N CYS A 219 9.71 -2.42 -8.28
CA CYS A 219 9.20 -2.12 -6.96
C CYS A 219 10.35 -1.89 -5.98
N VAL A 220 10.03 -1.21 -4.89
CA VAL A 220 10.97 -0.87 -3.82
C VAL A 220 10.28 -1.06 -2.48
N ARG A 221 11.03 -1.46 -1.47
CA ARG A 221 10.52 -1.48 -0.10
C ARG A 221 10.41 -0.04 0.40
N SER A 222 9.27 0.30 0.98
CA SER A 222 9.09 1.59 1.64
C SER A 222 10.10 1.75 2.77
N MET A 223 10.73 2.92 2.86
CA MET A 223 11.69 3.30 3.90
C MET A 223 11.02 3.39 5.27
N SER A 224 9.72 3.65 5.30
CA SER A 224 8.95 3.85 6.54
C SER A 224 7.49 3.45 6.39
N VAL A 225 6.74 3.44 7.49
CA VAL A 225 5.29 3.18 7.49
C VAL A 225 4.46 4.42 7.14
N GLU A 226 5.11 5.57 6.93
CA GLU A 226 4.44 6.86 6.75
C GLU A 226 3.92 7.10 5.33
N PRO A 227 2.75 7.75 5.20
CA PRO A 227 2.27 8.27 3.93
C PRO A 227 3.21 9.33 3.33
N CYS A 228 3.15 9.47 2.00
CA CYS A 228 3.81 10.55 1.29
C CYS A 228 2.98 11.85 1.30
N LEU A 229 3.60 12.98 1.64
CA LEU A 229 3.09 14.31 1.32
C LEU A 229 3.44 14.64 -0.13
N HIS A 230 2.46 14.59 -1.03
CA HIS A 230 2.68 14.88 -2.45
C HIS A 230 3.01 16.34 -2.75
N SER A 231 2.48 17.29 -1.97
CA SER A 231 2.64 18.73 -2.21
C SER A 231 3.30 19.42 -1.02
N PRO A 232 4.62 19.27 -0.81
CA PRO A 232 5.33 19.96 0.26
C PRO A 232 5.38 21.48 0.02
N PRO A 233 5.56 22.29 1.08
CA PRO A 233 5.68 23.73 0.93
C PRO A 233 6.98 24.11 0.21
N PHE A 234 6.94 25.19 -0.56
CA PHE A 234 8.15 25.85 -1.06
C PHE A 234 8.79 26.64 0.09
N LEU A 235 10.02 26.27 0.46
CA LEU A 235 10.77 26.96 1.50
C LEU A 235 11.63 28.05 0.86
N GLU A 236 11.15 29.29 0.91
CA GLU A 236 11.92 30.49 0.54
C GLU A 236 12.52 31.13 1.79
N CYS A 237 13.76 30.79 2.13
CA CYS A 237 14.48 31.42 3.26
C CYS A 237 15.16 32.74 2.86
N LYS A 238 15.46 32.94 1.57
CA LYS A 238 16.05 34.16 0.97
C LYS A 238 15.53 34.34 -0.46
N PRO A 239 15.49 35.58 -0.99
CA PRO A 239 15.14 35.81 -2.40
C PRO A 239 16.03 34.96 -3.32
N ASN A 240 15.41 34.22 -4.25
CA ASN A 240 16.07 33.36 -5.24
C ASN A 240 16.83 32.14 -4.69
N THR A 241 16.53 31.65 -3.49
CA THR A 241 17.09 30.38 -2.97
C THR A 241 15.95 29.44 -2.58
N THR A 242 15.75 28.38 -3.37
CA THR A 242 14.83 27.28 -3.04
C THR A 242 15.58 26.22 -2.24
N VAL A 243 15.11 25.92 -1.03
CA VAL A 243 15.64 24.81 -0.22
C VAL A 243 14.77 23.58 -0.45
N ASP A 244 15.39 22.43 -0.69
CA ASP A 244 14.66 21.15 -0.79
C ASP A 244 14.13 20.77 0.60
N PRO A 245 12.80 20.69 0.81
CA PRO A 245 12.22 20.28 2.09
C PRO A 245 12.69 18.90 2.57
N ALA A 246 13.09 18.02 1.66
CA ALA A 246 13.61 16.69 2.00
C ALA A 246 15.01 16.72 2.63
N GLU A 247 15.72 17.85 2.59
CA GLU A 247 17.11 17.97 3.08
C GLU A 247 17.21 18.88 4.32
N VAL A 248 16.10 19.45 4.80
CA VAL A 248 16.12 20.43 5.89
C VAL A 248 16.37 19.79 7.25
N VAL A 249 15.81 18.60 7.50
CA VAL A 249 15.87 17.89 8.77
C VAL A 249 16.19 16.42 8.54
N PRO A 250 16.90 15.76 9.47
CA PRO A 250 17.44 14.42 9.24
C PRO A 250 16.38 13.31 9.19
N TYR A 251 15.12 13.57 9.51
CA TYR A 251 14.00 12.61 9.52
C TYR A 251 12.96 12.88 8.41
N LEU A 252 13.29 13.73 7.43
CA LEU A 252 12.53 13.89 6.18
C LEU A 252 13.35 13.40 5.00
N ARG A 253 12.68 12.75 4.05
CA ARG A 253 13.25 12.31 2.76
C ARG A 253 12.22 12.42 1.65
N SER A 254 12.70 12.45 0.41
CA SER A 254 11.85 12.32 -0.77
C SER A 254 11.14 10.96 -0.77
N CYS A 255 9.89 10.92 -1.20
CA CYS A 255 9.14 9.68 -1.31
C CYS A 255 9.70 8.77 -2.40
N GLU A 256 9.60 7.47 -2.19
CA GLU A 256 10.08 6.43 -3.12
C GLU A 256 9.23 6.35 -4.40
N ASP A 257 8.01 6.88 -4.32
CA ASP A 257 6.97 6.73 -5.31
C ASP A 257 6.46 8.05 -5.91
N PHE A 258 6.96 9.19 -5.39
CA PHE A 258 6.71 10.52 -5.91
C PHE A 258 7.90 11.46 -5.65
N ASP A 259 8.67 11.75 -6.70
CA ASP A 259 9.99 12.41 -6.60
C ASP A 259 9.96 13.79 -5.90
N THR A 260 8.85 14.54 -6.01
CA THR A 260 8.71 15.86 -5.38
C THR A 260 8.00 15.80 -4.01
N GLY A 261 7.54 14.62 -3.60
CA GLY A 261 6.88 14.42 -2.32
C GLY A 261 7.89 14.18 -1.20
N ILE A 262 7.48 14.43 0.04
CA ILE A 262 8.28 14.14 1.23
C ILE A 262 7.55 13.23 2.19
N LYS A 263 8.29 12.44 2.96
CA LYS A 263 7.75 11.60 4.03
C LYS A 263 8.71 11.53 5.21
N LEU A 264 8.15 11.20 6.36
CA LEU A 264 8.91 10.96 7.58
C LEU A 264 9.56 9.58 7.52
N PHE A 265 10.77 9.49 8.05
CA PHE A 265 11.53 8.26 8.22
C PHE A 265 12.39 8.37 9.50
N ASP A 266 12.85 7.24 10.04
CA ASP A 266 13.86 7.19 11.11
C ASP A 266 15.23 6.67 10.61
#